data_AF-A0A925NTW5-F1
#
_entry.id   AF-A0A925NTW5-F1
#
_cell.length_a   1.000
_cell.length_b   1.000
_cell.length_c   1.000
_cell.angle_alpha   90.00
_cell.angle_beta   90.00
_cell.angle_gamma   90.00
#
_symmetry.space_group_name_H-M   'P 1'
#
loop_
_entity.id
_entity.type
_entity.pdbx_description
1 polymer ?
#
loop_
_entity_poly.entity_id
_entity_poly.type
_entity_poly.pdbx_seq_one_letter_code
_entity_poly.pdbx_strand_id
1 'polypeptide(L)'
;LVEVGLDGIECFHTRHNPAMAEHYLGIAGRHRLLVSGGSDCHGMSKGRPLIGTVKLEYRHYEALRDAATARRLPRSPVVLQSSL
;
A
#
# COMPACT_ATOMS: atom_id res chain seq x y z
N LEU A 1 -4.50 -4.66 -12.52
CA LEU A 1 -4.68 -4.38 -11.07
C LEU A 1 -4.94 -2.91 -10.80
N VAL A 2 -4.09 -2.00 -11.27
CA VAL A 2 -4.33 -0.54 -11.13
C VAL A 2 -5.69 -0.13 -11.71
N GLU A 3 -5.99 -0.56 -12.94
CA GLU A 3 -7.27 -0.27 -13.62
C GLU A 3 -8.50 -0.84 -12.91
N VAL A 4 -8.33 -1.86 -12.06
CA VAL A 4 -9.41 -2.47 -11.27
C VAL A 4 -9.43 -1.96 -9.82
N GLY A 5 -8.71 -0.86 -9.52
CA GLY A 5 -8.81 -0.15 -8.25
C GLY A 5 -7.81 -0.57 -7.17
N LEU A 6 -6.60 -1.00 -7.54
CA LEU A 6 -5.49 -1.19 -6.60
C LEU A 6 -5.07 0.18 -6.02
N ASP A 7 -5.03 0.32 -4.70
CA ASP A 7 -4.65 1.58 -4.05
C ASP A 7 -3.14 1.75 -3.83
N GLY A 8 -2.44 0.65 -3.54
CA GLY A 8 -1.08 0.71 -3.01
C GLY A 8 -0.26 -0.55 -3.30
N ILE A 9 1.06 -0.43 -3.15
CA ILE A 9 2.03 -1.50 -3.33
C ILE A 9 3.08 -1.49 -2.21
N GLU A 10 3.53 -2.67 -1.81
CA GLU A 10 4.62 -2.81 -0.84
C GLU A 10 5.97 -2.53 -1.50
N CYS A 11 6.59 -1.41 -1.14
CA CYS A 11 7.91 -1.03 -1.68
C CYS A 11 9.05 -1.46 -0.76
N PHE A 12 8.79 -1.58 0.54
CA PHE A 12 9.83 -1.90 1.53
C PHE A 12 9.50 -3.22 2.23
N HIS A 13 10.40 -4.19 2.12
CA HIS A 13 10.24 -5.51 2.72
C HIS A 13 11.59 -6.07 3.15
N THR A 14 11.63 -7.00 4.11
CA THR A 14 12.89 -7.60 4.61
C THR A 14 13.72 -8.31 3.53
N ARG A 15 13.07 -8.72 2.43
CA ARG A 15 13.73 -9.36 1.28
C ARG A 15 14.05 -8.41 0.14
N HIS A 16 13.69 -7.12 0.25
CA HIS A 16 14.04 -6.13 -0.75
C HIS A 16 15.46 -5.62 -0.49
N ASN A 17 16.27 -5.61 -1.55
CA ASN A 17 17.50 -4.85 -1.59
C ASN A 17 17.17 -3.42 -2.09
N PRO A 18 18.12 -2.47 -2.05
CA PRO A 18 17.87 -1.10 -2.48
C PRO A 18 17.29 -0.99 -3.90
N ALA A 19 17.82 -1.75 -4.86
CA ALA A 19 17.33 -1.74 -6.25
C ALA A 19 15.87 -2.23 -6.38
N MET A 20 15.47 -3.23 -5.59
CA MET A 20 14.07 -3.69 -5.55
C MET A 20 13.16 -2.61 -4.96
N ALA A 21 13.58 -1.95 -3.87
CA ALA A 21 12.80 -0.87 -3.28
C ALA A 21 12.63 0.30 -4.27
N GLU A 22 13.70 0.72 -4.95
CA GLU A 22 13.65 1.75 -6.00
C GLU A 22 12.75 1.35 -7.17
N HIS A 23 12.81 0.09 -7.60
CA HIS A 23 11.95 -0.43 -8.66
C HIS A 23 10.46 -0.29 -8.30
N TYR A 24 10.07 -0.71 -7.10
CA TYR A 24 8.67 -0.62 -6.65
C TYR A 24 8.24 0.82 -6.35
N LEU A 25 9.13 1.67 -5.82
CA LEU A 25 8.87 3.10 -5.69
C LEU A 25 8.63 3.74 -7.07
N GLY A 26 9.37 3.33 -8.10
CA GLY A 26 9.15 3.77 -9.47
C GLY A 26 7.79 3.32 -10.02
N ILE A 27 7.37 2.08 -9.76
CA ILE A 27 6.02 1.61 -10.09
C ILE A 27 4.95 2.44 -9.36
N ALA A 28 5.11 2.64 -8.06
CA ALA A 28 4.19 3.40 -7.24
C ALA A 28 4.04 4.83 -7.76
N GLY A 29 5.15 5.50 -8.08
CA GLY A 29 5.16 6.84 -8.67
C GLY A 29 4.46 6.90 -10.02
N ARG A 30 4.78 5.99 -10.95
CA ARG A 30 4.17 5.97 -12.30
C ARG A 30 2.66 5.79 -12.28
N HIS A 31 2.15 5.00 -11.33
CA HIS A 31 0.72 4.67 -11.24
C HIS A 31 -0.03 5.45 -10.15
N ARG A 32 0.65 6.36 -9.44
CA ARG A 32 0.11 7.11 -8.28
C ARG A 32 -0.45 6.18 -7.19
N LEU A 33 0.23 5.08 -6.93
CA LEU A 33 -0.12 4.12 -5.87
C LEU A 33 0.46 4.58 -4.53
N LEU A 34 -0.26 4.27 -3.46
CA LEU A 34 0.22 4.41 -2.10
C LEU A 34 1.40 3.47 -1.84
N VAL A 35 2.36 3.95 -1.07
CA VAL A 35 3.54 3.16 -0.69
C VAL A 35 3.29 2.51 0.66
N SER A 36 3.51 1.20 0.74
CA SER A 36 3.51 0.45 2.00
C SER A 36 4.83 -0.29 2.22
N GLY A 37 4.94 -0.94 3.38
CA GLY A 37 6.10 -1.72 3.78
C GLY A 37 5.80 -2.56 5.01
N GLY A 38 6.43 -3.72 5.07
CA GLY A 38 6.13 -4.73 6.07
C GLY A 38 7.28 -5.70 6.26
N SER A 39 7.40 -6.24 7.47
CA SER A 39 8.38 -7.29 7.74
C SER A 39 7.90 -8.69 7.38
N ASP A 40 6.59 -8.83 7.15
CA ASP A 40 5.90 -10.11 7.00
C ASP A 40 6.24 -11.10 8.14
N CYS A 41 6.18 -10.58 9.37
CA CYS A 41 6.61 -11.31 10.55
C CYS A 41 5.56 -12.35 10.98
N HIS A 42 5.93 -13.63 10.85
CA HIS A 42 5.16 -14.77 11.37
C HIS A 42 5.83 -15.39 12.63
N GLY A 43 6.15 -14.54 13.61
CA GLY A 43 6.80 -14.94 14.86
C GLY A 43 8.20 -15.52 14.66
N MET A 44 8.46 -16.71 15.23
CA MET A 44 9.76 -17.36 15.20
C MET A 44 10.10 -18.08 13.88
N SER A 45 9.21 -18.03 12.88
CA SER A 45 9.33 -18.78 11.62
C SER A 45 10.60 -18.49 10.80
N LYS A 46 11.36 -17.44 11.15
CA LYS A 46 12.62 -17.04 10.50
C LYS A 46 13.81 -17.06 11.47
N GLY A 47 13.73 -17.83 12.55
CA GLY A 47 14.76 -17.93 13.58
C GLY A 47 14.82 -16.74 14.54
N ARG A 48 14.13 -15.63 14.20
CA ARG A 48 13.90 -14.47 15.07
C ARG A 48 12.63 -13.72 14.63
N PRO A 49 11.97 -12.98 15.53
CA PRO A 49 10.89 -12.08 15.15
C PRO A 49 11.42 -10.97 14.24
N LEU A 50 10.69 -10.67 13.16
CA LEU A 50 11.02 -9.58 12.23
C LEU A 50 10.16 -8.33 12.45
N ILE A 51 9.22 -8.37 13.38
CA ILE A 51 8.34 -7.24 13.68
C ILE A 51 9.16 -5.97 13.96
N GLY A 52 8.80 -4.86 13.33
CA GLY A 52 9.50 -3.57 13.48
C GLY A 52 10.85 -3.45 12.77
N THR A 53 11.30 -4.46 12.00
CA THR A 53 12.58 -4.40 11.27
C THR A 53 12.51 -3.60 9.96
N VAL A 54 11.31 -3.44 9.39
CA VAL A 54 11.05 -2.54 8.26
C VAL A 54 10.46 -1.26 8.80
N LYS A 55 11.06 -0.12 8.42
CA LYS A 55 10.61 1.22 8.82
C LYS A 55 10.21 2.00 7.57
N LEU A 56 9.21 2.86 7.75
CA LEU A 56 8.71 3.78 6.75
C LEU A 56 8.64 5.17 7.36
N GLU A 57 8.78 6.18 6.50
CA GLU A 57 8.36 7.54 6.84
C GLU A 57 6.87 7.55 7.21
N TYR A 58 6.52 8.26 8.29
CA TYR A 58 5.17 8.24 8.86
C TYR A 58 4.08 8.70 7.87
N ARG A 59 4.44 9.58 6.93
CA ARG A 59 3.55 10.04 5.83
C ARG A 59 2.93 8.91 5.02
N HIS A 60 3.64 7.77 4.88
CA HIS A 60 3.13 6.62 4.14
C HIS A 60 2.00 5.92 4.90
N TYR A 61 2.11 5.85 6.23
CA TYR A 61 1.02 5.40 7.09
C TYR A 61 -0.18 6.35 7.03
N GLU A 62 0.05 7.66 7.09
CA GLU A 62 -1.04 8.65 7.02
C GLU A 62 -1.84 8.52 5.71
N ALA A 63 -1.14 8.41 4.58
CA ALA A 63 -1.80 8.24 3.28
C ALA A 63 -2.64 6.94 3.19
N LEU A 64 -2.13 5.83 3.75
CA LEU A 64 -2.89 4.56 3.82
C LEU A 64 -4.10 4.66 4.74
N ARG A 65 -3.95 5.28 5.91
CA ARG A 65 -5.03 5.51 6.88
C ARG A 65 -6.15 6.36 6.25
N ASP A 66 -5.78 7.45 5.58
CA ASP A 66 -6.73 8.38 5.00
C ASP A 66 -7.49 7.73 3.83
N ALA A 67 -6.80 6.96 2.97
CA ALA A 67 -7.44 6.19 1.90
C ALA A 67 -8.37 5.09 2.43
N ALA A 68 -7.96 4.36 3.48
CA ALA A 68 -8.80 3.36 4.13
C ALA A 68 -10.05 3.98 4.77
N THR A 69 -9.91 5.18 5.34
CA THR A 69 -11.03 5.94 5.91
C THR A 69 -12.01 6.36 4.82
N ALA A 70 -11.51 6.94 3.72
CA ALA A 70 -12.32 7.34 2.57
C ALA A 70 -13.07 6.15 1.94
N ARG A 71 -12.46 4.96 1.89
CA ARG A 71 -13.11 3.72 1.39
C ARG A 71 -14.24 3.21 2.29
N ARG A 72 -14.17 3.46 3.60
CA ARG A 72 -15.17 3.02 4.58
C ARG A 72 -16.41 3.93 4.61
N LEU A 73 -16.33 5.13 4.04
CA LEU A 73 -17.49 6.00 3.90
C LEU A 73 -18.49 5.39 2.90
N PRO A 74 -19.80 5.46 3.18
CA PRO A 74 -20.80 4.95 2.26
C PRO A 74 -20.67 5.66 0.91
N ARG A 75 -20.42 4.90 -0.15
CA ARG A 75 -20.46 5.42 -1.51
C ARG A 75 -21.90 5.85 -1.78
N SER A 76 -22.13 7.12 -2.09
CA SER A 76 -23.43 7.57 -2.57
C SER A 76 -23.87 6.66 -3.72
N PRO A 77 -25.15 6.22 -3.77
CA PRO A 77 -25.61 5.39 -4.87
C PRO A 77 -25.37 6.15 -6.18
N VAL A 78 -24.73 5.49 -7.14
CA VAL A 78 -24.60 5.98 -8.51
C VAL A 78 -26.03 6.11 -9.05
N VAL A 79 -26.54 7.33 -9.12
CA VAL A 79 -27.75 7.62 -9.87
C VAL A 79 -27.35 7.57 -11.33
N LEU A 80 -27.64 6.45 -12.00
CA LEU A 80 -27.60 6.39 -13.47
C LEU A 80 -28.67 7.37 -13.97
N GLN A 81 -28.26 8.57 -14.39
CA GLN A 81 -29.12 9.43 -15.17
C GLN A 81 -29.33 8.76 -16.53
N SER A 82 -30.44 8.05 -16.66
CA SER A 82 -31.01 7.69 -17.96
C SER A 82 -31.33 8.99 -18.69
N SER A 83 -30.50 9.35 -19.65
CA SER A 83 -30.81 10.37 -20.65
C SER A 83 -32.07 9.91 -21.40
N LEU A 84 -32.99 10.86 -21.56
CA LEU A 84 -34.28 10.77 -22.25
C LEU A 84 -34.17 10.18 -23.66
#